data_AF-A0A7W2G0N3-F1
#
_entry.id   AF-A0A7W2G0N3-F1
#
_cell.length_a   1.000
_cell.length_b   1.000
_cell.length_c   1.000
_cell.angle_alpha   90.00
_cell.angle_beta   90.00
_cell.angle_gamma   90.00
#
_symmetry.space_group_name_H-M   'P 1'
#
loop_
_entity.id
_entity.type
_entity.pdbx_description
1 polymer ?
#
loop_
_entity_poly.entity_id
_entity_poly.type
_entity_poly.pdbx_seq_one_letter_code
_entity_poly.pdbx_strand_id
1 'polypeptide(L)'
;MKMTNYNLNGEYYFYTIFETGTKGYILKEKLLSPTFEKTEQDDFFELAEIIGEKLSTNTEEELLNKIGYLCSYDIETHKAQIKTHTQGLGTVLASSKDKNRKNTMYLILTIEKITDFSNFPRHNPSREIIFFNNPEINEIDNIVEYYMN
;
A
#
# COMPACT_ATOMS: atom_id res chain seq x y z
N MET A 1 -9.76 -17.47 -22.13
CA MET A 1 -10.35 -16.12 -22.00
C MET A 1 -10.74 -15.95 -20.53
N LYS A 2 -9.96 -15.22 -19.73
CA LYS A 2 -10.41 -14.83 -18.38
C LYS A 2 -11.45 -13.72 -18.58
N MET A 3 -12.70 -13.96 -18.18
CA MET A 3 -13.70 -12.91 -18.08
C MET A 3 -13.24 -11.94 -16.98
N THR A 4 -12.73 -10.77 -17.36
CA THR A 4 -12.55 -9.64 -16.45
C THR A 4 -13.92 -9.02 -16.21
N ASN A 5 -14.46 -9.21 -15.00
CA ASN A 5 -15.72 -8.59 -14.59
C ASN A 5 -15.45 -7.14 -14.22
N TYR A 6 -15.52 -6.25 -15.21
CA TYR A 6 -15.51 -4.81 -14.98
C TYR A 6 -16.76 -4.40 -14.21
N ASN A 7 -16.59 -3.71 -13.08
CA ASN A 7 -17.72 -3.15 -12.37
C ASN A 7 -18.17 -1.84 -13.06
N LEU A 8 -19.24 -1.94 -13.85
CA LEU A 8 -19.81 -0.80 -14.57
C LEU A 8 -20.86 -0.02 -13.73
N ASN A 9 -21.10 -0.43 -12.48
CA ASN A 9 -22.11 0.17 -11.61
C ASN A 9 -21.62 1.44 -10.89
N GLY A 10 -20.39 1.89 -11.17
CA GLY A 10 -19.79 3.06 -10.52
C GLY A 10 -19.29 2.80 -9.09
N GLU A 11 -19.28 1.54 -8.65
CA GLU A 11 -18.66 1.12 -7.39
C GLU A 11 -17.25 0.59 -7.64
N TYR A 12 -16.38 0.78 -6.66
CA TYR A 12 -14.98 0.36 -6.69
C TYR A 12 -14.71 -0.60 -5.53
N TYR A 13 -13.72 -1.47 -5.73
CA TYR A 13 -13.21 -2.29 -4.66
C TYR A 13 -12.11 -1.54 -3.92
N PHE A 14 -12.27 -1.45 -2.60
CA PHE A 14 -11.29 -0.94 -1.66
C PHE A 14 -10.60 -2.11 -0.97
N TYR A 15 -9.28 -2.12 -1.02
CA TYR A 15 -8.45 -3.13 -0.37
C TYR A 15 -7.55 -2.48 0.66
N THR A 16 -7.59 -2.98 1.90
CA THR A 16 -6.51 -2.75 2.85
C THR A 16 -5.54 -3.91 2.77
N ILE A 17 -4.31 -3.62 2.38
CA ILE A 17 -3.26 -4.63 2.27
C ILE A 17 -2.13 -4.36 3.25
N PHE A 18 -1.47 -5.41 3.72
CA PHE A 18 -0.28 -5.39 4.56
C PHE A 18 0.82 -6.22 3.92
N GLU A 19 2.00 -5.65 3.73
CA GLU A 19 3.15 -6.28 3.12
C GLU A 19 4.31 -6.39 4.13
N THR A 20 4.77 -7.62 4.38
CA THR A 20 5.95 -7.95 5.20
C THR A 20 6.90 -8.89 4.45
N GLY A 21 8.22 -8.67 4.56
CA GLY A 21 9.20 -9.43 3.76
C GLY A 21 8.91 -9.44 2.25
N THR A 22 8.69 -10.62 1.69
CA THR A 22 8.29 -10.85 0.29
C THR A 22 6.84 -11.29 0.15
N LYS A 23 6.01 -11.07 1.17
CA LYS A 23 4.60 -11.47 1.17
C LYS A 23 3.67 -10.29 1.40
N GLY A 24 2.56 -10.29 0.68
CA GLY A 24 1.44 -9.40 0.90
C GLY A 24 0.22 -10.16 1.39
N TYR A 25 -0.60 -9.46 2.16
CA TYR A 25 -1.82 -9.99 2.78
C TYR A 25 -2.95 -8.99 2.53
N ILE A 26 -4.09 -9.46 2.02
CA ILE A 26 -5.31 -8.66 1.93
C ILE A 26 -6.03 -8.77 3.27
N LEU A 27 -6.05 -7.69 4.05
CA LEU A 27 -6.69 -7.65 5.36
C LEU A 27 -8.19 -7.38 5.24
N LYS A 28 -8.59 -6.50 4.32
CA LYS A 28 -9.98 -6.10 4.09
C LYS A 28 -10.24 -5.90 2.60
N GLU A 29 -11.46 -6.25 2.17
CA GLU A 29 -12.03 -5.97 0.85
C GLU A 29 -13.43 -5.40 1.08
N LYS A 30 -13.76 -4.26 0.45
CA LYS A 30 -15.11 -3.68 0.44
C LYS A 30 -15.46 -3.23 -0.98
N LEU A 31 -16.71 -3.40 -1.39
CA LEU A 31 -17.25 -2.85 -2.65
C LEU A 31 -18.13 -1.65 -2.31
N LEU A 32 -17.69 -0.46 -2.69
CA LEU A 32 -18.31 0.80 -2.27
C LEU A 32 -18.29 1.84 -3.39
N SER A 33 -19.20 2.81 -3.32
CA SER A 33 -19.12 4.04 -4.12
C SER A 33 -17.83 4.83 -3.82
N PRO A 34 -17.21 5.49 -4.82
CA PRO A 34 -16.01 6.32 -4.60
C PRO A 34 -16.26 7.51 -3.66
N THR A 35 -17.51 7.87 -3.39
CA THR A 35 -17.85 8.88 -2.36
C THR A 35 -17.38 8.51 -0.96
N PHE A 36 -17.07 7.23 -0.70
CA PHE A 36 -16.55 6.75 0.60
C PHE A 36 -15.02 6.81 0.70
N GLU A 37 -14.30 7.29 -0.33
CA GLU A 37 -12.83 7.35 -0.32
C GLU A 37 -12.24 7.98 0.94
N LYS A 38 -12.80 9.11 1.37
CA LYS A 38 -12.31 9.80 2.57
C LYS A 38 -12.52 8.99 3.85
N THR A 39 -13.69 8.39 4.01
CA THR A 39 -14.00 7.51 5.15
C THR A 39 -13.09 6.30 5.18
N GLU A 40 -12.85 5.66 4.03
CA GLU A 40 -11.95 4.50 3.96
C GLU A 40 -10.49 4.88 4.21
N GLN A 41 -10.05 6.09 3.82
CA GLN A 41 -8.74 6.61 4.19
C GLN A 41 -8.60 6.81 5.71
N ASP A 42 -9.61 7.37 6.36
CA ASP A 42 -9.59 7.60 7.81
C ASP A 42 -9.58 6.25 8.57
N ASP A 43 -10.48 5.31 8.21
CA ASP A 43 -10.49 3.93 8.71
C ASP A 43 -9.13 3.22 8.51
N PHE A 44 -8.48 3.48 7.37
CA PHE A 44 -7.18 2.92 7.05
C PHE A 44 -6.09 3.42 7.99
N PHE A 45 -6.04 4.73 8.27
CA PHE A 45 -5.01 5.30 9.14
C PHE A 45 -5.19 4.85 10.60
N GLU A 46 -6.43 4.78 11.10
CA GLU A 46 -6.71 4.24 12.43
C GLU A 46 -6.24 2.78 12.55
N LEU A 47 -6.53 1.96 11.54
CA LEU A 47 -6.07 0.57 11.53
C LEU A 47 -4.54 0.47 11.43
N ALA A 48 -3.90 1.34 10.65
CA ALA A 48 -2.45 1.37 10.50
C ALA A 48 -1.75 1.75 11.81
N GLU A 49 -2.31 2.68 12.57
CA GLU A 49 -1.83 3.05 13.91
C GLU A 49 -1.92 1.85 14.86
N ILE A 50 -3.09 1.20 14.94
CA ILE A 50 -3.29 0.01 15.78
C ILE A 50 -2.31 -1.12 15.42
N ILE A 51 -2.08 -1.35 14.12
CA ILE A 51 -1.10 -2.35 13.65
C ILE A 51 0.32 -1.94 14.03
N GLY A 52 0.68 -0.67 13.86
CA GLY A 52 2.00 -0.14 14.26
C GLY A 52 2.27 -0.35 15.75
N GLU A 53 1.30 -0.02 16.60
CA GLU A 53 1.37 -0.25 18.05
C GLU A 53 1.53 -1.74 18.38
N LYS A 54 0.72 -2.62 17.79
CA LYS A 54 0.81 -4.06 18.05
C LYS A 54 2.14 -4.65 17.61
N LEU A 55 2.68 -4.20 16.48
CA LEU A 55 3.98 -4.66 16.03
C LEU A 55 5.07 -4.31 17.05
N SER A 56 4.98 -3.22 17.80
CA SER A 56 5.99 -2.90 18.84
C SER A 56 6.22 -4.02 19.86
N THR A 57 5.21 -4.88 20.08
CA THR A 57 5.25 -5.98 21.08
C THR A 57 5.00 -7.38 20.49
N ASN A 58 4.54 -7.49 19.25
CA ASN A 58 4.26 -8.77 18.58
C ASN A 58 5.10 -8.95 17.31
N THR A 59 5.31 -10.21 16.92
CA THR A 59 5.82 -10.54 15.58
C THR A 59 4.73 -10.31 14.53
N GLU A 60 5.13 -10.18 13.26
CA GLU A 60 4.19 -10.06 12.14
C GLU A 60 3.26 -11.29 12.05
N GLU A 61 3.78 -12.48 12.33
CA GLU A 61 3.00 -13.73 12.32
C GLU A 61 1.92 -13.73 13.41
N GLU A 62 2.29 -13.37 14.64
CA GLU A 62 1.34 -13.27 15.75
C GLU A 62 0.25 -12.23 15.48
N LEU A 63 0.63 -11.09 14.90
CA LEU A 63 -0.32 -10.06 14.49
C LEU A 63 -1.31 -10.62 13.47
N LEU A 64 -0.81 -11.22 12.38
CA LEU A 64 -1.63 -11.76 11.29
C LEU A 64 -2.57 -12.86 11.77
N ASN A 65 -2.11 -13.73 12.69
CA ASN A 65 -2.95 -14.75 13.30
C ASN A 65 -4.09 -14.17 14.15
N LYS A 66 -3.87 -13.00 14.78
CA LYS A 66 -4.90 -12.31 15.58
C LYS A 66 -5.90 -11.53 14.73
N ILE A 67 -5.44 -10.82 13.70
CA ILE A 67 -6.29 -9.95 12.88
C ILE A 67 -6.96 -10.69 11.72
N GLY A 68 -6.36 -11.79 11.26
CA GLY A 68 -6.79 -12.52 10.08
C GLY A 68 -6.47 -11.79 8.77
N TYR A 69 -6.60 -12.53 7.67
CA TYR A 69 -6.49 -12.00 6.32
C TYR A 69 -7.34 -12.85 5.36
N LEU A 70 -7.78 -12.25 4.26
CA LEU A 70 -8.62 -12.89 3.25
C LEU A 70 -7.81 -13.79 2.32
N CYS A 71 -6.67 -13.27 1.85
CA CYS A 71 -5.70 -14.03 1.07
C CYS A 71 -4.29 -13.47 1.25
N SER A 72 -3.30 -14.24 0.80
CA SER A 72 -1.91 -13.83 0.73
C SER A 72 -1.34 -14.07 -0.66
N TYR A 73 -0.30 -13.32 -0.99
CA TYR A 73 0.40 -13.42 -2.27
C TYR A 73 1.89 -13.16 -2.08
N ASP A 74 2.70 -13.71 -3.01
CA ASP A 74 4.14 -13.44 -3.05
C ASP A 74 4.41 -12.17 -3.87
N ILE A 75 5.34 -11.35 -3.37
CA ILE A 75 5.75 -10.11 -4.01
C ILE A 75 6.92 -10.43 -4.93
N GLU A 76 6.67 -10.41 -6.25
CA GLU A 76 7.69 -10.71 -7.27
C GLU A 76 8.70 -9.57 -7.46
N THR A 77 8.36 -8.37 -7.00
CA THR A 77 9.17 -7.15 -7.13
C THR A 77 9.77 -6.72 -5.80
N HIS A 78 10.69 -5.74 -5.82
CA HIS A 78 11.24 -5.20 -4.58
C HIS A 78 10.19 -4.45 -3.76
N LYS A 79 10.33 -4.49 -2.44
CA LYS A 79 9.47 -3.73 -1.51
C LYS A 79 9.60 -2.23 -1.73
N ALA A 80 8.58 -1.65 -2.34
CA ALA A 80 8.41 -0.21 -2.49
C ALA A 80 6.94 0.13 -2.63
N GLN A 81 6.64 1.43 -2.63
CA GLN A 81 5.28 1.92 -2.82
C GLN A 81 4.68 1.37 -4.12
N ILE A 82 3.55 0.69 -4.01
CA ILE A 82 2.71 0.36 -5.16
C ILE A 82 2.32 1.68 -5.82
N LYS A 83 2.54 1.80 -7.12
CA LYS A 83 2.08 2.94 -7.91
C LYS A 83 0.59 2.78 -8.20
N THR A 84 -0.07 3.91 -8.45
CA THR A 84 -1.27 3.90 -9.28
C THR A 84 -0.94 3.14 -10.57
N HIS A 85 -1.59 2.00 -10.76
CA HIS A 85 -1.41 1.10 -11.88
C HIS A 85 -1.82 1.88 -13.14
N THR A 86 -0.86 2.13 -14.03
CA THR A 86 -0.99 3.05 -15.17
C THR A 86 -2.07 2.67 -16.19
N GLN A 87 -2.64 1.47 -16.07
CA GLN A 87 -3.82 1.03 -16.84
C GLN A 87 -5.17 1.33 -16.15
N GLY A 88 -5.19 2.10 -15.04
CA GLY A 88 -6.42 2.46 -14.32
C GLY A 88 -7.04 1.32 -13.49
N LEU A 89 -6.37 0.17 -13.43
CA LEU A 89 -6.85 -1.01 -12.69
C LEU A 89 -6.78 -0.83 -11.18
N GLY A 90 -5.82 -0.04 -10.68
CA GLY A 90 -5.71 0.21 -9.25
C GLY A 90 -5.02 1.52 -8.90
N THR A 91 -5.58 2.27 -7.96
CA THR A 91 -5.07 3.55 -7.46
C THR A 91 -4.74 3.41 -5.99
N VAL A 92 -3.53 3.80 -5.59
CA VAL A 92 -3.19 3.87 -4.17
C VAL A 92 -3.77 5.17 -3.60
N LEU A 93 -4.71 5.04 -2.68
CA LEU A 93 -5.36 6.17 -2.02
C LEU A 93 -4.61 6.59 -0.76
N ALA A 94 -3.96 5.65 -0.07
CA ALA A 94 -3.16 5.91 1.11
C ALA A 94 -2.11 4.82 1.30
N SER A 95 -1.04 5.16 2.02
CA SER A 95 -0.02 4.20 2.43
C SER A 95 0.56 4.54 3.78
N SER A 96 0.91 3.54 4.57
CA SER A 96 1.63 3.68 5.85
C SER A 96 2.82 2.75 5.87
N LYS A 97 3.99 3.23 6.28
CA LYS A 97 5.25 2.48 6.22
C LYS A 97 5.98 2.50 7.54
N ASP A 98 6.33 1.31 8.03
CA ASP A 98 7.23 1.14 9.16
C ASP A 98 8.68 1.31 8.68
N LYS A 99 9.35 2.38 9.16
CA LYS A 99 10.75 2.68 8.82
C LYS A 99 11.72 1.60 9.28
N ASN A 100 11.45 0.96 10.42
CA ASN A 100 12.38 0.01 11.06
C ASN A 100 12.18 -1.41 10.54
N ARG A 101 10.93 -1.86 10.45
CA ARG A 101 10.58 -3.23 10.05
C ARG A 101 10.37 -3.39 8.56
N LYS A 102 10.39 -2.29 7.81
CA LYS A 102 10.12 -2.23 6.37
C LYS A 102 8.75 -2.81 6.01
N ASN A 103 7.81 -2.86 6.95
CA ASN A 103 6.42 -3.24 6.69
C ASN A 103 5.71 -2.09 5.98
N THR A 104 4.75 -2.40 5.11
CA THR A 104 3.99 -1.36 4.41
C THR A 104 2.55 -1.76 4.29
N MET A 105 1.66 -0.81 4.55
CA MET A 105 0.23 -0.94 4.36
C MET A 105 -0.21 -0.02 3.23
N TYR A 106 -1.22 -0.46 2.48
CA TYR A 106 -1.85 0.35 1.45
C TYR A 106 -3.36 0.27 1.53
N LEU A 107 -3.99 1.39 1.19
CA LEU A 107 -5.37 1.44 0.75
C LEU A 107 -5.37 1.54 -0.77
N ILE A 108 -5.90 0.53 -1.45
CA ILE A 108 -5.95 0.48 -2.91
C ILE A 108 -7.40 0.46 -3.37
N LEU A 109 -7.72 1.37 -4.28
CA LEU A 109 -8.97 1.42 -5.03
C LEU A 109 -8.78 0.68 -6.36
N THR A 110 -9.72 -0.16 -6.78
CA THR A 110 -9.68 -0.83 -8.10
C THR A 110 -11.07 -0.91 -8.71
N ILE A 111 -11.13 -0.96 -10.04
CA ILE A 111 -12.41 -1.07 -10.80
C ILE A 111 -12.92 -2.51 -10.95
N GLU A 112 -12.07 -3.49 -10.65
CA GLU A 112 -12.40 -4.91 -10.75
C GLU A 112 -11.89 -5.65 -9.52
N LYS A 113 -12.46 -6.82 -9.24
CA LYS A 113 -12.04 -7.61 -8.08
C LYS A 113 -10.63 -8.16 -8.31
N ILE A 114 -9.70 -7.79 -7.42
CA ILE A 114 -8.32 -8.28 -7.41
C ILE A 114 -8.14 -9.22 -6.23
N THR A 115 -7.58 -10.40 -6.51
CA THR A 115 -7.27 -11.42 -5.49
C THR A 115 -5.77 -11.60 -5.29
N ASP A 116 -4.96 -10.98 -6.15
CA ASP A 116 -3.51 -11.06 -6.15
C ASP A 116 -2.90 -9.74 -6.64
N PHE A 117 -2.04 -9.13 -5.82
CA PHE A 117 -1.33 -7.87 -6.10
C PHE A 117 0.17 -8.09 -6.36
N SER A 118 0.60 -9.33 -6.59
CA SER A 118 1.99 -9.72 -6.93
C SER A 118 2.57 -8.85 -8.04
N ASN A 119 1.79 -8.67 -9.12
CA ASN A 119 2.18 -7.99 -10.35
C ASN A 119 1.97 -6.47 -10.35
N PHE A 120 1.51 -5.89 -9.23
CA PHE A 120 1.33 -4.43 -9.18
C PHE A 120 2.68 -3.71 -9.28
N PRO A 121 2.78 -2.64 -10.11
CA PRO A 121 4.03 -1.93 -10.29
C PRO A 121 4.42 -1.23 -9.00
N ARG A 122 5.64 -1.49 -8.52
CA ARG A 122 6.22 -0.84 -7.33
C ARG A 122 7.32 0.13 -7.76
N HIS A 123 7.54 1.20 -7.00
CA HIS A 123 8.78 1.97 -7.11
C HIS A 123 10.00 1.08 -6.83
N ASN A 124 11.22 1.53 -7.09
CA ASN A 124 12.40 0.87 -6.56
C ASN A 124 13.02 1.80 -5.51
N PRO A 125 13.04 1.44 -4.21
CA PRO A 125 13.58 2.33 -3.18
C PRO A 125 15.07 2.59 -3.37
N SER A 126 15.79 1.74 -4.13
CA SER A 126 17.21 1.95 -4.42
C SER A 126 17.48 3.14 -5.33
N ARG A 127 16.47 3.75 -5.98
CA ARG A 127 16.65 5.02 -6.71
C ARG A 127 16.50 6.27 -5.83
N GLU A 128 15.85 6.18 -4.67
CA GLU A 128 15.72 7.31 -3.74
C GLU A 128 16.92 7.41 -2.78
N ILE A 129 17.54 6.28 -2.42
CA ILE A 129 18.68 6.27 -1.49
C ILE A 129 19.98 6.81 -2.14
N ILE A 130 20.07 6.88 -3.47
CA ILE A 130 21.29 7.35 -4.16
C ILE A 130 21.40 8.89 -4.20
N PHE A 131 20.31 9.64 -3.92
CA PHE A 131 20.35 11.11 -3.97
C PHE A 131 20.73 11.79 -2.64
N PHE A 132 20.79 11.07 -1.52
CA PHE A 132 21.01 11.67 -0.19
C PHE A 132 22.36 11.32 0.47
N ASN A 133 23.25 10.62 -0.23
CA ASN A 133 24.60 10.32 0.29
C ASN A 133 25.71 11.12 -0.39
N ASN A 134 25.39 12.22 -1.07
CA ASN A 134 26.42 13.15 -1.53
C ASN A 134 26.64 14.25 -0.47
N PRO A 135 27.76 14.25 0.27
CA PRO A 135 28.03 15.25 1.30
C PRO A 135 28.09 16.69 0.74
N GLU A 136 28.30 16.87 -0.56
CA GLU A 136 28.28 18.20 -1.20
C GLU A 136 26.88 18.83 -1.32
N ILE A 137 25.79 18.05 -1.20
CA ILE A 137 24.41 18.56 -1.29
C ILE A 137 23.92 19.14 0.06
N ASN A 138 24.52 18.72 1.17
CA ASN A 138 24.17 19.21 2.52
C ASN A 138 24.56 20.68 2.75
N GLU A 139 25.34 21.30 1.87
CA GLU A 139 25.72 22.72 1.94
C GLU A 139 24.84 23.63 1.06
N ILE A 140 23.85 23.08 0.35
CA ILE A 140 22.91 23.90 -0.43
C ILE A 140 21.74 24.30 0.47
N ASP A 141 21.87 25.45 1.11
CA ASP A 141 20.75 26.15 1.75
C ASP A 141 19.61 26.33 0.72
N ASN A 142 18.42 25.82 1.07
CA ASN A 142 17.15 25.89 0.34
C ASN A 142 16.90 24.82 -0.72
N ILE A 143 16.65 23.57 -0.30
CA ILE A 143 15.70 22.72 -1.03
C ILE A 143 14.33 22.97 -0.42
N VAL A 144 13.56 23.84 -1.07
CA VAL A 144 12.12 23.96 -0.83
C VAL A 144 11.48 22.67 -1.34
N GLU A 145 10.97 21.85 -0.41
CA GLU A 145 10.14 20.69 -0.73
C GLU A 145 8.88 21.18 -1.48
N TYR A 146 8.89 21.05 -2.80
CA TYR A 146 7.67 21.19 -3.60
C TYR A 146 6.89 19.88 -3.52
N TYR A 147 5.91 19.82 -2.63
CA TYR A 147 4.78 18.90 -2.78
C TYR A 147 3.93 19.41 -3.94
N MET A 148 3.92 18.68 -5.06
CA MET A 148 2.92 18.89 -6.10
C MET A 148 1.59 18.29 -5.62
N ASN A 149 0.55 19.13 -5.60
CA ASN A 149 -0.84 18.84 -5.22
C ASN A 149 -1.41 17.57 -5.85
#